data_AF-A0A1F8A9T6-F1
#
_entry.id   AF-A0A1F8A9T6-F1
#
_cell.length_a   1.000
_cell.length_b   1.000
_cell.length_c   1.000
_cell.angle_alpha   90.00
_cell.angle_beta   90.00
_cell.angle_gamma   90.00
#
_symmetry.space_group_name_H-M   'P 1'
#
loop_
_entity.id
_entity.type
_entity.pdbx_description
1 polymer ?
#
loop_
_entity_poly.entity_id
_entity_poly.type
_entity_poly.pdbx_seq_one_letter_code
_entity_poly.pdbx_strand_id
1 'polypeptide(L)'
;MPITSYSLPTGYLGPTSFVAALEEDHELVSSPSDRQLQDDAGTTFPSELPLYWIQQTAEILRCLQDFPTIKQLVDEYYGLSKAAVIPSLVLNALPSIQSTIDETQLHNSPPEQVARVLQNTKHVLHISSTMTGRHFHQLFTGSNLRLEILGVLYAIAGRLSIFGLAHDRFPRLNGMAARERFSRKMLAASDAVLQICRLIAPINDLTIWMLYEILLLSKVADGDTSSAKWRRLGDLSTHIFELGLHRDSEQSSSLPVFLVETRRRLFAAAYQLDKSIATFLGRPPRISLRHSDCRLPIDIHDSSLEADQSEIELALQSLDSDGWNTQGSLHRATFLRQRFLVSTFREEILEVSLETQNRGTAEKLRDISVRCNQTWNSMPNQLHYSSDSRDKNMSNTTRMMLIVSYLAYLYNDFLIQRLLVQQNQEAYSALLDVSSTILSTVLDFCAMREDMVDLRPDFMWTNLLYGFPSAAVLIKALQKQARTGRPIPYQARDLN
;
A
#
# COMPACT_ATOMS: atom_id res chain seq x y z
N MET A 1 -17.12 -28.08 -29.59
CA MET A 1 -16.64 -27.25 -30.72
C MET A 1 -16.90 -25.79 -30.41
N PRO A 2 -16.03 -24.89 -30.88
CA PRO A 2 -14.99 -24.25 -30.08
C PRO A 2 -15.54 -23.27 -29.03
N ILE A 3 -14.93 -23.30 -27.84
CA ILE A 3 -15.05 -22.23 -26.84
C ILE A 3 -14.30 -21.04 -27.44
N THR A 4 -15.01 -20.08 -28.02
CA THR A 4 -14.41 -18.81 -28.42
C THR A 4 -14.11 -18.01 -27.15
N SER A 5 -12.88 -18.16 -26.67
CA SER A 5 -12.26 -17.30 -25.68
C SER A 5 -12.05 -15.91 -26.29
N TYR A 6 -12.96 -14.98 -26.03
CA TYR A 6 -12.75 -13.58 -26.35
C TYR A 6 -12.05 -12.89 -25.17
N SER A 7 -10.89 -12.32 -25.45
CA SER A 7 -10.06 -11.61 -24.48
C SER A 7 -10.72 -10.31 -24.04
N LEU A 8 -10.75 -10.09 -22.72
CA LEU A 8 -10.94 -8.77 -22.13
C LEU A 8 -9.95 -7.75 -22.73
N PRO A 9 -10.21 -6.43 -22.64
CA PRO A 9 -9.26 -5.42 -23.08
C PRO A 9 -7.90 -5.76 -22.49
N THR A 10 -6.94 -6.09 -23.34
CA THR A 10 -5.59 -6.37 -22.92
C THR A 10 -5.09 -5.10 -22.27
N GLY A 11 -4.76 -5.18 -20.98
CA GLY A 11 -4.13 -4.09 -20.25
C GLY A 11 -2.79 -3.69 -20.88
N TYR A 12 -1.90 -3.07 -20.12
CA TYR A 12 -0.58 -2.72 -20.62
C TYR A 12 0.18 -3.97 -21.12
N LEU A 13 0.49 -4.01 -22.43
CA LEU A 13 1.21 -5.12 -23.06
C LEU A 13 2.72 -4.86 -23.24
N GLY A 14 3.17 -3.62 -23.06
CA GLY A 14 4.58 -3.23 -23.15
C GLY A 14 5.18 -3.25 -24.56
N PRO A 15 6.37 -2.65 -24.72
CA PRO A 15 6.96 -2.39 -26.04
C PRO A 15 7.46 -3.63 -26.77
N THR A 16 7.67 -4.75 -26.08
CA THR A 16 8.11 -6.02 -26.69
C THR A 16 6.96 -6.99 -26.95
N SER A 17 5.70 -6.54 -26.77
CA SER A 17 4.53 -7.35 -27.11
C SER A 17 4.47 -7.61 -28.61
N PHE A 18 3.94 -8.77 -29.00
CA PHE A 18 3.63 -9.07 -30.41
C PHE A 18 2.65 -8.04 -31.02
N VAL A 19 1.84 -7.37 -30.19
CA VAL A 19 0.92 -6.31 -30.61
C VAL A 19 1.66 -5.01 -30.93
N ALA A 20 2.76 -4.71 -30.24
CA ALA A 20 3.52 -3.47 -30.47
C ALA A 20 4.07 -3.41 -31.91
N ALA A 21 4.53 -4.55 -32.44
CA ALA A 21 4.99 -4.66 -33.83
C ALA A 21 3.86 -4.46 -34.88
N LEU A 22 2.60 -4.59 -34.46
CA LEU A 22 1.43 -4.36 -35.33
C LEU A 22 0.90 -2.92 -35.25
N GLU A 23 1.22 -2.19 -34.18
CA GLU A 23 0.85 -0.78 -34.02
C GLU A 23 1.77 0.16 -34.81
N GLU A 24 3.00 -0.26 -35.11
CA GLU A 24 3.95 0.50 -35.93
C GLU A 24 3.55 0.57 -37.41
N ASP A 25 2.75 -0.39 -37.91
CA ASP A 25 2.18 -0.40 -39.26
C ASP A 25 0.77 0.22 -39.25
N HIS A 26 0.72 1.55 -39.38
CA HIS A 26 -0.51 2.37 -39.38
C HIS A 26 -1.59 1.98 -40.42
N GLU A 27 -1.35 1.01 -41.31
CA GLU A 27 -2.32 0.58 -42.34
C GLU A 27 -3.11 -0.69 -42.00
N LEU A 28 -2.72 -1.48 -40.98
CA LEU A 28 -3.34 -2.80 -40.74
C LEU A 28 -4.06 -2.97 -39.39
N VAL A 29 -3.87 -2.07 -38.42
CA VAL A 29 -4.47 -2.21 -37.09
C VAL A 29 -4.98 -0.87 -36.57
N SER A 30 -6.28 -0.79 -36.31
CA SER A 30 -6.86 0.24 -35.43
C SER A 30 -6.27 0.05 -34.03
N SER A 31 -5.66 1.11 -33.48
CA SER A 31 -5.00 1.03 -32.17
C SER A 31 -5.97 0.51 -31.10
N PRO A 32 -5.50 -0.17 -30.03
CA PRO A 32 -6.35 -0.56 -28.91
C PRO A 32 -7.07 0.64 -28.28
N SER A 33 -6.49 1.84 -28.42
CA SER A 33 -7.05 3.14 -28.06
C SER A 33 -8.19 3.56 -28.99
N ASP A 34 -8.08 3.34 -30.31
CA ASP A 34 -9.09 3.72 -31.30
C ASP A 34 -10.32 2.79 -31.29
N ARG A 35 -10.18 1.57 -30.74
CA ARG A 35 -11.32 0.69 -30.48
C ARG A 35 -12.21 1.15 -29.32
N GLN A 36 -11.80 2.17 -28.55
CA GLN A 36 -12.63 2.74 -27.48
C GLN A 36 -13.91 3.43 -27.99
N LEU A 37 -14.01 3.74 -29.28
CA LEU A 37 -15.14 4.49 -29.85
C LEU A 37 -16.09 3.67 -30.74
N GLN A 38 -15.83 2.37 -31.00
CA GLN A 38 -16.66 1.59 -31.94
C GLN A 38 -17.08 0.17 -31.53
N ASP A 39 -16.68 -0.36 -30.37
CA ASP A 39 -17.19 -1.67 -29.92
C ASP A 39 -18.41 -1.55 -28.99
N ASP A 40 -19.56 -1.20 -29.59
CA ASP A 40 -20.89 -1.45 -29.03
C ASP A 40 -21.37 -2.89 -29.36
N ALA A 41 -20.45 -3.79 -29.72
CA ALA A 41 -20.72 -5.16 -30.11
C ALA A 41 -20.43 -6.17 -28.98
N GLY A 42 -21.41 -6.33 -28.09
CA GLY A 42 -21.76 -7.58 -27.42
C GLY A 42 -20.63 -8.47 -26.86
N THR A 43 -20.15 -8.16 -25.65
CA THR A 43 -19.49 -9.16 -24.80
C THR A 43 -20.53 -10.13 -24.22
N THR A 44 -20.80 -11.24 -24.93
CA THR A 44 -21.56 -12.36 -24.38
C THR A 44 -20.73 -13.14 -23.38
N PHE A 45 -20.69 -12.63 -22.15
CA PHE A 45 -20.71 -13.50 -20.97
C PHE A 45 -21.92 -14.44 -21.07
N PRO A 46 -21.93 -15.63 -20.43
CA PRO A 46 -23.17 -16.38 -20.28
C PRO A 46 -24.25 -15.41 -19.82
N SER A 47 -25.36 -15.37 -20.55
CA SER A 47 -26.44 -14.37 -20.40
C SER A 47 -26.96 -14.28 -18.97
N GLU A 48 -26.70 -15.32 -18.16
CA GLU A 48 -26.93 -15.36 -16.74
C GLU A 48 -25.64 -15.77 -16.02
N LEU A 49 -25.24 -14.97 -15.02
CA LEU A 49 -24.28 -15.43 -14.01
C LEU A 49 -24.88 -16.68 -13.35
N PRO A 50 -24.11 -17.78 -13.19
CA PRO A 50 -24.58 -18.94 -12.45
C PRO A 50 -25.24 -18.55 -11.14
N LEU A 51 -26.38 -19.18 -10.79
CA LEU A 51 -27.18 -18.88 -9.60
C LEU A 51 -26.33 -18.75 -8.32
N TYR A 52 -25.25 -19.53 -8.25
CA TYR A 52 -24.24 -19.44 -7.21
C TYR A 52 -23.67 -18.03 -7.00
N TRP A 53 -23.30 -17.30 -8.06
CA TRP A 53 -22.72 -15.96 -7.96
C TRP A 53 -23.75 -14.90 -7.58
N ILE A 54 -25.01 -15.08 -7.97
CA ILE A 54 -26.14 -14.25 -7.52
C ILE A 54 -26.33 -14.44 -6.01
N GLN A 55 -26.32 -15.68 -5.53
CA GLN A 55 -26.40 -15.99 -4.10
C GLN A 55 -25.21 -15.44 -3.30
N GLN A 56 -23.99 -15.60 -3.82
CA GLN A 56 -22.79 -15.01 -3.21
C GLN A 56 -22.86 -13.49 -3.14
N THR A 57 -23.36 -12.85 -4.20
CA THR A 57 -23.56 -11.38 -4.21
C THR A 57 -24.57 -10.95 -3.17
N ALA A 58 -25.68 -11.67 -3.00
CA ALA A 58 -26.63 -11.40 -1.93
C ALA A 58 -25.95 -11.50 -0.55
N GLU A 59 -25.16 -12.54 -0.29
CA GLU A 59 -24.43 -12.65 0.99
C GLU A 59 -23.39 -11.55 1.21
N ILE A 60 -22.74 -11.06 0.14
CA ILE A 60 -21.88 -9.87 0.19
C ILE A 60 -22.71 -8.65 0.61
N LEU A 61 -23.83 -8.38 -0.04
CA LEU A 61 -24.69 -7.24 0.28
C LEU A 61 -25.28 -7.33 1.69
N ARG A 62 -25.55 -8.53 2.22
CA ARG A 62 -25.95 -8.74 3.62
C ARG A 62 -24.93 -8.25 4.63
N CYS A 63 -23.64 -8.20 4.27
CA CYS A 63 -22.63 -7.63 5.16
C CYS A 63 -22.84 -6.12 5.41
N LEU A 64 -23.65 -5.43 4.60
CA LEU A 64 -24.06 -4.04 4.83
C LEU A 64 -24.96 -3.84 6.06
N GLN A 65 -25.44 -4.92 6.69
CA GLN A 65 -26.04 -4.81 8.03
C GLN A 65 -25.06 -4.20 9.05
N ASP A 66 -23.75 -4.42 8.85
CA ASP A 66 -22.71 -3.84 9.69
C ASP A 66 -22.22 -2.47 9.17
N PHE A 67 -22.90 -1.86 8.19
CA PHE A 67 -22.45 -0.62 7.56
C PHE A 67 -22.21 0.55 8.55
N PRO A 68 -23.00 0.74 9.62
CA PRO A 68 -22.69 1.76 10.62
C PRO A 68 -21.30 1.58 11.26
N THR A 69 -20.90 0.34 11.54
CA THR A 69 -19.57 0.01 12.08
C THR A 69 -18.49 0.21 11.02
N ILE A 70 -18.74 -0.23 9.78
CA ILE A 70 -17.82 -0.04 8.64
C ILE A 70 -17.55 1.45 8.43
N LYS A 71 -18.61 2.25 8.31
CA LYS A 71 -18.55 3.69 8.10
C LYS A 71 -17.71 4.37 9.19
N GLN A 72 -18.01 4.07 10.46
CA GLN A 72 -17.29 4.66 11.58
C GLN A 72 -15.79 4.30 11.58
N LEU A 73 -15.45 3.03 11.33
CA LEU A 73 -14.05 2.60 11.24
C LEU A 73 -13.30 3.33 10.14
N VAL A 74 -13.92 3.48 8.97
CA VAL A 74 -13.34 4.19 7.82
C VAL A 74 -13.17 5.69 8.15
N ASP A 75 -14.20 6.35 8.68
CA ASP A 75 -14.16 7.77 9.07
C ASP A 75 -13.03 8.04 10.10
N GLU A 76 -12.96 7.24 11.17
CA GLU A 76 -11.93 7.37 12.21
C GLU A 76 -10.52 7.16 11.63
N TYR A 77 -10.34 6.20 10.72
CA TYR A 77 -9.04 5.95 10.09
C TYR A 77 -8.56 7.11 9.25
N TYR A 78 -9.43 7.70 8.44
CA TYR A 78 -9.05 8.86 7.63
C TYR A 78 -8.92 10.15 8.45
N GLY A 79 -9.54 10.24 9.62
CA GLY A 79 -9.31 11.34 10.57
C GLY A 79 -7.99 11.24 11.34
N LEU A 80 -7.56 10.02 11.70
CA LEU A 80 -6.41 9.80 12.57
C LEU A 80 -5.13 9.39 11.83
N SER A 81 -5.25 8.58 10.77
CA SER A 81 -4.10 7.89 10.19
C SER A 81 -3.37 8.70 9.14
N LYS A 82 -2.05 8.79 9.30
CA LYS A 82 -1.10 9.24 8.28
C LYS A 82 -0.57 8.09 7.41
N ALA A 83 -1.07 6.86 7.60
CA ALA A 83 -0.62 5.66 6.90
C ALA A 83 -1.54 5.20 5.75
N ALA A 84 -2.67 5.89 5.52
CA ALA A 84 -3.58 5.55 4.43
C ALA A 84 -2.91 5.81 3.07
N VAL A 85 -3.09 4.87 2.14
CA VAL A 85 -2.51 4.92 0.80
C VAL A 85 -3.54 5.37 -0.23
N ILE A 86 -4.74 4.78 -0.15
CA ILE A 86 -5.89 5.27 -0.90
C ILE A 86 -6.23 6.66 -0.34
N PRO A 87 -6.40 7.70 -1.18
CA PRO A 87 -6.73 9.04 -0.70
C PRO A 87 -8.10 9.11 -0.03
N SER A 88 -8.33 10.17 0.75
CA SER A 88 -9.62 10.41 1.45
C SER A 88 -10.84 10.54 0.54
N LEU A 89 -10.67 10.59 -0.78
CA LEU A 89 -11.78 10.55 -1.74
C LEU A 89 -12.72 9.35 -1.54
N VAL A 90 -12.24 8.24 -0.93
CA VAL A 90 -13.10 7.09 -0.59
C VAL A 90 -14.20 7.47 0.41
N LEU A 91 -14.00 8.51 1.23
CA LEU A 91 -15.00 9.01 2.17
C LEU A 91 -16.22 9.57 1.45
N ASN A 92 -16.05 10.13 0.25
CA ASN A 92 -17.15 10.66 -0.55
C ASN A 92 -18.15 9.54 -0.95
N ALA A 93 -17.72 8.29 -0.98
CA ALA A 93 -18.59 7.15 -1.24
C ALA A 93 -19.53 6.81 -0.07
N LEU A 94 -19.13 7.09 1.18
CA LEU A 94 -19.85 6.62 2.38
C LEU A 94 -21.28 7.18 2.48
N PRO A 95 -21.54 8.50 2.30
CA PRO A 95 -22.89 9.04 2.37
C PRO A 95 -23.80 8.49 1.26
N SER A 96 -23.28 8.34 0.04
CA SER A 96 -24.05 7.81 -1.10
C SER A 96 -24.43 6.35 -0.91
N ILE A 97 -23.51 5.53 -0.36
CA ILE A 97 -23.80 4.13 -0.02
C ILE A 97 -24.82 4.05 1.12
N GLN A 98 -24.72 4.90 2.15
CA GLN A 98 -25.71 4.96 3.24
C GLN A 98 -27.13 5.23 2.69
N SER A 99 -27.31 6.27 1.87
CA SER A 99 -28.62 6.59 1.29
C SER A 99 -29.14 5.43 0.42
N THR A 100 -28.26 4.76 -0.34
CA THR A 100 -28.65 3.57 -1.13
C THR A 100 -29.13 2.43 -0.22
N ILE A 101 -28.45 2.18 0.90
CA ILE A 101 -28.85 1.14 1.87
C ILE A 101 -30.22 1.46 2.45
N ASP A 102 -30.47 2.71 2.80
CA ASP A 102 -31.70 3.14 3.47
C ASP A 102 -32.89 3.12 2.50
N GLU A 103 -32.71 3.64 1.28
CA GLU A 103 -33.75 3.74 0.25
C GLU A 103 -34.14 2.39 -0.32
N THR A 104 -33.16 1.53 -0.64
CA THR A 104 -33.43 0.26 -1.32
C THR A 104 -33.42 -0.94 -0.38
N GLN A 105 -33.19 -0.73 0.92
CA GLN A 105 -32.98 -1.81 1.89
C GLN A 105 -31.89 -2.79 1.42
N LEU A 106 -30.79 -2.25 0.87
CA LEU A 106 -29.77 -3.02 0.14
C LEU A 106 -29.21 -4.21 0.94
N HIS A 107 -29.11 -4.07 2.26
CA HIS A 107 -28.66 -5.09 3.20
C HIS A 107 -29.58 -6.33 3.26
N ASN A 108 -30.84 -6.22 2.81
CA ASN A 108 -31.77 -7.35 2.64
C ASN A 108 -31.60 -8.05 1.28
N SER A 109 -30.70 -7.55 0.44
CA SER A 109 -30.36 -8.10 -0.88
C SER A 109 -31.56 -8.31 -1.81
N PRO A 110 -32.36 -7.26 -2.11
CA PRO A 110 -33.43 -7.39 -3.10
C PRO A 110 -32.89 -7.91 -4.43
N PRO A 111 -33.53 -8.88 -5.09
CA PRO A 111 -33.01 -9.49 -6.33
C PRO A 111 -32.69 -8.48 -7.44
N GLU A 112 -33.51 -7.45 -7.57
CA GLU A 112 -33.29 -6.34 -8.52
C GLU A 112 -32.01 -5.54 -8.23
N GLN A 113 -31.68 -5.31 -6.95
CA GLN A 113 -30.46 -4.60 -6.55
C GLN A 113 -29.23 -5.50 -6.70
N VAL A 114 -29.35 -6.80 -6.38
CA VAL A 114 -28.28 -7.79 -6.63
C VAL A 114 -27.93 -7.80 -8.12
N ALA A 115 -28.94 -7.91 -8.99
CA ALA A 115 -28.77 -7.91 -10.43
C ALA A 115 -28.15 -6.59 -10.93
N ARG A 116 -28.63 -5.45 -10.42
CA ARG A 116 -28.10 -4.13 -10.77
C ARG A 116 -26.64 -3.96 -10.40
N VAL A 117 -26.24 -4.33 -9.18
CA VAL A 117 -24.85 -4.22 -8.72
C VAL A 117 -23.92 -5.12 -9.55
N LEU A 118 -24.36 -6.33 -9.89
CA LEU A 118 -23.62 -7.22 -10.79
C LEU A 118 -23.48 -6.63 -12.19
N GLN A 119 -24.56 -6.08 -12.74
CA GLN A 119 -24.55 -5.44 -14.05
C GLN A 119 -23.59 -4.26 -14.07
N ASN A 120 -23.66 -3.37 -13.08
CA ASN A 120 -22.74 -2.25 -12.93
C ASN A 120 -21.29 -2.72 -12.84
N THR A 121 -21.01 -3.74 -12.03
CA THR A 121 -19.66 -4.31 -11.83
C THR A 121 -19.08 -4.91 -13.11
N LYS A 122 -19.92 -5.47 -13.98
CA LYS A 122 -19.49 -6.06 -15.26
C LYS A 122 -19.02 -5.02 -16.28
N HIS A 123 -19.58 -3.81 -16.25
CA HIS A 123 -19.25 -2.77 -17.22
C HIS A 123 -17.86 -2.15 -16.96
N VAL A 124 -17.22 -1.70 -18.04
CA VAL A 124 -15.95 -0.95 -17.98
C VAL A 124 -16.16 0.34 -17.18
N LEU A 125 -15.26 0.62 -16.23
CA LEU A 125 -15.28 1.87 -15.47
C LEU A 125 -14.65 2.99 -16.31
N HIS A 126 -15.47 3.75 -17.03
CA HIS A 126 -15.00 4.88 -17.85
C HIS A 126 -14.74 6.12 -16.98
N ILE A 127 -13.53 6.67 -17.06
CA ILE A 127 -13.11 7.86 -16.32
C ILE A 127 -12.81 8.98 -17.33
N SER A 128 -13.63 10.03 -17.34
CA SER A 128 -13.42 11.21 -18.19
C SER A 128 -12.14 11.95 -17.79
N SER A 129 -11.44 12.54 -18.76
CA SER A 129 -10.30 13.46 -18.51
C SER A 129 -10.69 14.68 -17.68
N THR A 130 -11.97 15.08 -17.73
CA THR A 130 -12.54 16.21 -16.97
C THR A 130 -13.08 15.81 -15.60
N MET A 131 -12.96 14.54 -15.20
CA MET A 131 -13.45 14.06 -13.91
C MET A 131 -12.67 14.71 -12.77
N THR A 132 -13.37 15.13 -11.70
CA THR A 132 -12.72 15.65 -10.48
C THR A 132 -12.76 14.60 -9.37
N GLY A 133 -11.81 14.68 -8.43
CA GLY A 133 -11.71 13.73 -7.32
C GLY A 133 -12.97 13.70 -6.45
N ARG A 134 -13.61 14.88 -6.23
CA ARG A 134 -14.88 14.99 -5.51
C ARG A 134 -16.00 14.18 -6.12
N HIS A 135 -16.12 14.13 -7.44
CA HIS A 135 -17.23 13.46 -8.12
C HIS A 135 -16.92 12.02 -8.52
N PHE A 136 -15.66 11.58 -8.39
CA PHE A 136 -15.21 10.25 -8.79
C PHE A 136 -16.06 9.11 -8.20
N HIS A 137 -16.50 9.25 -6.94
CA HIS A 137 -17.32 8.22 -6.28
C HIS A 137 -18.64 7.94 -6.99
N GLN A 138 -19.20 8.91 -7.72
CA GLN A 138 -20.49 8.78 -8.41
C GLN A 138 -20.45 7.73 -9.53
N LEU A 139 -19.26 7.36 -10.01
CA LEU A 139 -19.07 6.27 -10.97
C LEU A 139 -19.33 4.88 -10.37
N PHE A 140 -19.32 4.75 -9.04
CA PHE A 140 -19.40 3.46 -8.36
C PHE A 140 -20.26 3.47 -7.09
N THR A 141 -21.10 4.49 -6.89
CA THR A 141 -22.07 4.57 -5.79
C THR A 141 -23.47 4.91 -6.29
N GLY A 142 -24.46 4.93 -5.40
CA GLY A 142 -25.84 5.25 -5.75
C GLY A 142 -26.40 4.28 -6.79
N SER A 143 -26.96 4.83 -7.86
CA SER A 143 -27.45 4.08 -9.02
C SER A 143 -26.38 3.24 -9.73
N ASN A 144 -25.12 3.64 -9.60
CA ASN A 144 -23.97 3.02 -10.24
C ASN A 144 -23.18 2.12 -9.27
N LEU A 145 -23.75 1.74 -8.13
CA LEU A 145 -23.04 0.94 -7.12
C LEU A 145 -22.40 -0.31 -7.72
N ARG A 146 -21.10 -0.50 -7.44
CA ARG A 146 -20.32 -1.66 -7.88
C ARG A 146 -19.77 -2.45 -6.68
N LEU A 147 -19.39 -3.70 -6.91
CA LEU A 147 -18.85 -4.55 -5.85
C LEU A 147 -17.44 -4.13 -5.39
N GLU A 148 -16.59 -3.60 -6.28
CA GLU A 148 -15.20 -3.28 -5.95
C GLU A 148 -15.10 -2.31 -4.77
N ILE A 149 -15.91 -1.25 -4.73
CA ILE A 149 -15.91 -0.29 -3.63
C ILE A 149 -16.36 -0.92 -2.30
N LEU A 150 -17.30 -1.86 -2.34
CA LEU A 150 -17.71 -2.60 -1.14
C LEU A 150 -16.55 -3.46 -0.61
N GLY A 151 -15.82 -4.13 -1.52
CA GLY A 151 -14.62 -4.88 -1.19
C GLY A 151 -13.54 -4.02 -0.54
N VAL A 152 -13.30 -2.81 -1.06
CA VAL A 152 -12.39 -1.82 -0.46
C VAL A 152 -12.82 -1.46 0.96
N LEU A 153 -14.09 -1.09 1.15
CA LEU A 153 -14.61 -0.66 2.46
C LEU A 153 -14.60 -1.80 3.48
N TYR A 154 -14.95 -3.03 3.08
CA TYR A 154 -14.85 -4.21 3.95
C TYR A 154 -13.39 -4.47 4.34
N ALA A 155 -12.46 -4.43 3.39
CA ALA A 155 -11.05 -4.68 3.68
C ALA A 155 -10.48 -3.64 4.66
N ILE A 156 -10.80 -2.36 4.45
CA ILE A 156 -10.41 -1.26 5.36
C ILE A 156 -11.03 -1.49 6.74
N ALA A 157 -12.35 -1.66 6.85
CA ALA A 157 -13.02 -1.83 8.13
C ALA A 157 -12.55 -3.09 8.88
N GLY A 158 -12.42 -4.21 8.19
CA GLY A 158 -11.93 -5.46 8.76
C GLY A 158 -10.51 -5.36 9.32
N ARG A 159 -9.66 -4.55 8.67
CA ARG A 159 -8.29 -4.30 9.14
C ARG A 159 -8.33 -3.44 10.40
N LEU A 160 -9.08 -2.36 10.35
CA LEU A 160 -9.15 -1.35 11.39
C LEU A 160 -9.88 -1.78 12.66
N SER A 161 -10.78 -2.78 12.57
CA SER A 161 -11.42 -3.32 13.76
C SER A 161 -10.41 -3.88 14.76
N ILE A 162 -9.24 -4.33 14.33
CA ILE A 162 -8.18 -4.84 15.22
C ILE A 162 -7.33 -3.72 15.81
N PHE A 163 -7.33 -2.53 15.19
CA PHE A 163 -6.60 -1.34 15.64
C PHE A 163 -7.38 -0.50 16.65
N GLY A 164 -8.29 -1.12 17.39
CA GLY A 164 -9.08 -0.50 18.48
C GLY A 164 -10.05 0.62 18.10
N LEU A 165 -10.10 1.05 16.85
CA LEU A 165 -11.10 2.03 16.37
C LEU A 165 -12.55 1.55 16.59
N ALA A 166 -13.51 2.48 16.58
CA ALA A 166 -14.93 2.23 16.85
C ALA A 166 -15.18 1.56 18.22
N HIS A 167 -14.64 2.14 19.29
CA HIS A 167 -14.69 1.62 20.66
C HIS A 167 -16.11 1.38 21.21
N ASP A 168 -17.09 2.18 20.79
CA ASP A 168 -18.50 2.04 21.14
C ASP A 168 -19.17 0.84 20.43
N ARG A 169 -18.62 0.38 19.30
CA ARG A 169 -19.13 -0.77 18.54
C ARG A 169 -18.60 -2.10 19.05
N PHE A 170 -17.47 -2.10 19.75
CA PHE A 170 -16.82 -3.31 20.27
C PHE A 170 -16.67 -3.23 21.80
N PRO A 171 -17.46 -3.98 22.58
CA PRO A 171 -17.47 -3.90 24.04
C PRO A 171 -16.08 -4.09 24.67
N ARG A 172 -15.77 -3.37 25.76
CA ARG A 172 -14.46 -3.49 26.45
C ARG A 172 -14.18 -4.91 26.97
N LEU A 173 -15.19 -5.59 27.51
CA LEU A 173 -15.10 -7.02 27.84
C LEU A 173 -15.35 -7.85 26.58
N ASN A 174 -14.41 -8.75 26.23
CA ASN A 174 -14.45 -9.60 25.02
C ASN A 174 -14.34 -8.86 23.67
N GLY A 175 -14.03 -7.56 23.67
CA GLY A 175 -13.90 -6.75 22.44
C GLY A 175 -12.93 -7.31 21.42
N MET A 176 -11.81 -7.89 21.86
CA MET A 176 -10.83 -8.51 20.95
C MET A 176 -11.41 -9.68 20.16
N ALA A 177 -12.15 -10.59 20.79
CA ALA A 177 -12.75 -11.73 20.09
C ALA A 177 -13.84 -11.29 19.10
N ALA A 178 -14.60 -10.25 19.46
CA ALA A 178 -15.59 -9.64 18.55
C ALA A 178 -14.91 -8.95 17.35
N ARG A 179 -13.84 -8.19 17.61
CA ARG A 179 -13.02 -7.52 16.57
C ARG A 179 -12.38 -8.52 15.61
N GLU A 180 -11.84 -9.63 16.12
CA GLU A 180 -11.31 -10.74 15.31
C GLU A 180 -12.38 -11.39 14.44
N ARG A 181 -13.57 -11.66 15.00
CA ARG A 181 -14.69 -12.22 14.25
C ARG A 181 -15.13 -11.28 13.14
N PHE A 182 -15.24 -9.98 13.44
CA PHE A 182 -15.56 -8.95 12.46
C PHE A 182 -14.49 -8.88 11.36
N SER A 183 -13.22 -8.87 11.74
CA SER A 183 -12.07 -8.85 10.81
C SER A 183 -12.11 -10.03 9.85
N ARG A 184 -12.32 -11.25 10.35
CA ARG A 184 -12.47 -12.46 9.52
C ARG A 184 -13.70 -12.41 8.62
N LYS A 185 -14.84 -11.90 9.12
CA LYS A 185 -16.07 -11.72 8.32
C LYS A 185 -15.80 -10.78 7.14
N MET A 186 -15.17 -9.63 7.40
CA MET A 186 -14.84 -8.65 6.37
C MET A 186 -13.80 -9.17 5.38
N LEU A 187 -12.82 -9.98 5.82
CA LEU A 187 -11.87 -10.64 4.92
C LEU A 187 -12.61 -11.63 3.99
N ALA A 188 -13.51 -12.46 4.52
CA ALA A 188 -14.30 -13.38 3.71
C ALA A 188 -15.19 -12.64 2.70
N ALA A 189 -15.83 -11.53 3.11
CA ALA A 189 -16.66 -10.71 2.22
C ALA A 189 -15.84 -10.05 1.10
N SER A 190 -14.68 -9.46 1.44
CA SER A 190 -13.79 -8.84 0.45
C SER A 190 -13.13 -9.86 -0.49
N ASP A 191 -12.81 -11.07 -0.01
CA ASP A 191 -12.39 -12.18 -0.87
C ASP A 191 -13.50 -12.62 -1.83
N ALA A 192 -14.74 -12.74 -1.36
CA ALA A 192 -15.87 -13.10 -2.21
C ALA A 192 -16.12 -12.05 -3.30
N VAL A 193 -16.04 -10.76 -2.96
CA VAL A 193 -16.06 -9.65 -3.93
C VAL A 193 -14.94 -9.83 -4.96
N LEU A 194 -13.69 -10.04 -4.51
CA LEU A 194 -12.55 -10.18 -5.42
C LEU A 194 -12.72 -11.36 -6.38
N GLN A 195 -13.25 -12.50 -5.92
CA GLN A 195 -13.51 -13.65 -6.79
C GLN A 195 -14.56 -13.34 -7.86
N ILE A 196 -15.64 -12.64 -7.50
CA ILE A 196 -16.65 -12.23 -8.47
C ILE A 196 -16.05 -11.25 -9.48
N CYS A 197 -15.36 -10.21 -9.01
CA CYS A 197 -14.76 -9.20 -9.89
C CYS A 197 -13.75 -9.82 -10.87
N ARG A 198 -12.94 -10.80 -10.45
CA ARG A 198 -12.05 -11.55 -11.35
C ARG A 198 -12.76 -12.27 -12.49
N LEU A 199 -14.03 -12.63 -12.30
CA LEU A 199 -14.81 -13.35 -13.28
C LEU A 199 -15.55 -12.43 -14.25
N ILE A 200 -15.98 -11.25 -13.80
CA ILE A 200 -16.91 -10.40 -14.57
C ILE A 200 -16.42 -8.98 -14.85
N ALA A 201 -15.47 -8.46 -14.06
CA ALA A 201 -15.07 -7.07 -14.14
C ALA A 201 -13.73 -6.94 -14.88
N PRO A 202 -13.64 -6.04 -15.87
CA PRO A 202 -12.35 -5.55 -16.35
C PRO A 202 -11.57 -4.90 -15.20
N ILE A 203 -10.25 -5.10 -15.18
CA ILE A 203 -9.39 -4.52 -14.15
C ILE A 203 -9.44 -3.00 -14.22
N ASN A 204 -9.60 -2.38 -13.06
CA ASN A 204 -9.67 -0.93 -12.91
C ASN A 204 -9.03 -0.49 -11.58
N ASP A 205 -8.97 0.82 -11.34
CA ASP A 205 -8.34 1.39 -10.15
C ASP A 205 -8.92 0.83 -8.83
N LEU A 206 -10.24 0.63 -8.73
CA LEU A 206 -10.88 0.07 -7.53
C LEU A 206 -10.44 -1.38 -7.29
N THR A 207 -10.15 -2.14 -8.34
CA THR A 207 -9.58 -3.49 -8.21
C THR A 207 -8.22 -3.45 -7.52
N ILE A 208 -7.35 -2.51 -7.88
CA ILE A 208 -6.03 -2.35 -7.26
C ILE A 208 -6.17 -1.91 -5.80
N TRP A 209 -7.08 -0.98 -5.52
CA TRP A 209 -7.34 -0.48 -4.16
C TRP A 209 -7.80 -1.64 -3.26
N MET A 210 -8.72 -2.45 -3.77
CA MET A 210 -9.23 -3.63 -3.08
C MET A 210 -8.12 -4.66 -2.83
N LEU A 211 -7.32 -5.00 -3.85
CA LEU A 211 -6.21 -5.95 -3.70
C LEU A 211 -5.20 -5.48 -2.66
N TYR A 212 -4.87 -4.19 -2.65
CA TYR A 212 -3.96 -3.59 -1.68
C TYR A 212 -4.51 -3.69 -0.24
N GLU A 213 -5.77 -3.29 -0.01
CA GLU A 213 -6.36 -3.36 1.33
C GLU A 213 -6.62 -4.79 1.80
N ILE A 214 -7.00 -5.71 0.91
CA ILE A 214 -7.13 -7.14 1.23
C ILE A 214 -5.77 -7.73 1.64
N LEU A 215 -4.68 -7.35 0.94
CA LEU A 215 -3.33 -7.78 1.31
C LEU A 215 -2.99 -7.32 2.74
N LEU A 216 -3.29 -6.06 3.08
CA LEU A 216 -3.07 -5.54 4.44
C LEU A 216 -3.97 -6.21 5.48
N LEU A 217 -5.25 -6.46 5.17
CA LEU A 217 -6.16 -7.17 6.05
C LEU A 217 -5.69 -8.61 6.32
N SER A 218 -5.26 -9.33 5.28
CA SER A 218 -4.76 -10.70 5.42
C SER A 218 -3.54 -10.80 6.35
N LYS A 219 -2.70 -9.76 6.41
CA LYS A 219 -1.58 -9.65 7.37
C LYS A 219 -2.08 -9.75 8.82
N VAL A 220 -3.19 -9.08 9.10
CA VAL A 220 -3.78 -9.02 10.45
C VAL A 220 -4.55 -10.30 10.79
N ALA A 221 -5.26 -10.87 9.81
CA ALA A 221 -6.10 -12.05 10.03
C ALA A 221 -5.33 -13.38 10.05
N ASP A 222 -4.36 -13.56 9.13
CA ASP A 222 -3.66 -14.83 8.92
C ASP A 222 -2.23 -14.83 9.47
N GLY A 223 -1.75 -13.67 9.94
CA GLY A 223 -0.41 -13.48 10.48
C GLY A 223 0.69 -13.26 9.43
N ASP A 224 1.86 -12.83 9.93
CA ASP A 224 2.92 -12.27 9.10
C ASP A 224 3.76 -13.27 8.29
N THR A 225 3.68 -14.55 8.61
CA THR A 225 4.42 -15.61 7.90
C THR A 225 3.53 -16.41 6.95
N SER A 226 2.25 -16.03 6.80
CA SER A 226 1.30 -16.78 5.99
C SER A 226 1.71 -16.82 4.51
N SER A 227 1.58 -18.00 3.89
CA SER A 227 1.81 -18.16 2.45
C SER A 227 0.76 -17.40 1.62
N ALA A 228 -0.44 -17.19 2.19
CA ALA A 228 -1.52 -16.43 1.60
C ALA A 228 -1.11 -14.98 1.31
N LYS A 229 -0.43 -14.31 2.26
CA LYS A 229 0.09 -12.95 2.08
C LYS A 229 1.01 -12.85 0.86
N TRP A 230 1.94 -13.79 0.71
CA TRP A 230 2.88 -13.77 -0.42
C TRP A 230 2.20 -14.01 -1.77
N ARG A 231 1.16 -14.85 -1.79
CA ARG A 231 0.36 -15.08 -3.00
C ARG A 231 -0.41 -13.82 -3.39
N ARG A 232 -1.06 -13.16 -2.42
CA ARG A 232 -1.79 -11.90 -2.62
C ARG A 232 -0.90 -10.77 -3.11
N LEU A 233 0.34 -10.69 -2.62
CA LEU A 233 1.32 -9.74 -3.16
C LEU A 233 1.66 -10.04 -4.64
N GLY A 234 1.76 -11.32 -5.01
CA GLY A 234 1.86 -11.75 -6.41
C GLY A 234 0.69 -11.25 -7.23
N ASP A 235 -0.54 -11.49 -6.77
CA ASP A 235 -1.76 -11.02 -7.45
C ASP A 235 -1.77 -9.49 -7.61
N LEU A 236 -1.43 -8.74 -6.56
CA LEU A 236 -1.33 -7.27 -6.60
C LEU A 236 -0.28 -6.82 -7.63
N SER A 237 0.91 -7.42 -7.63
CA SER A 237 1.97 -7.07 -8.59
C SER A 237 1.53 -7.30 -10.03
N THR A 238 0.87 -8.43 -10.32
CA THR A 238 0.32 -8.73 -11.65
C THR A 238 -0.66 -7.66 -12.10
N HIS A 239 -1.61 -7.27 -11.25
CA HIS A 239 -2.63 -6.28 -11.64
C HIS A 239 -2.06 -4.85 -11.74
N ILE A 240 -1.01 -4.52 -10.98
CA ILE A 240 -0.27 -3.25 -11.15
C ILE A 240 0.39 -3.18 -12.52
N PHE A 241 0.99 -4.29 -12.98
CA PHE A 241 1.59 -4.36 -14.31
C PHE A 241 0.52 -4.32 -15.40
N GLU A 242 -0.55 -5.10 -15.25
CA GLU A 242 -1.65 -5.18 -16.21
C GLU A 242 -2.38 -3.85 -16.36
N LEU A 243 -2.65 -3.12 -15.29
CA LEU A 243 -3.27 -1.79 -15.37
C LEU A 243 -2.26 -0.68 -15.74
N GLY A 244 -0.96 -0.99 -15.82
CA GLY A 244 0.07 -0.04 -16.24
C GLY A 244 0.51 0.95 -15.16
N LEU A 245 0.21 0.71 -13.87
CA LEU A 245 0.54 1.63 -12.76
C LEU A 245 2.05 1.84 -12.53
N HIS A 246 2.87 0.93 -13.06
CA HIS A 246 4.33 1.00 -13.02
C HIS A 246 4.91 1.97 -14.07
N ARG A 247 4.07 2.49 -14.97
CA ARG A 247 4.46 3.38 -16.06
C ARG A 247 3.94 4.80 -15.85
N ASP A 248 4.77 5.78 -16.17
CA ASP A 248 4.39 7.21 -16.20
C ASP A 248 4.49 7.73 -17.64
N SER A 249 3.74 7.09 -18.55
CA SER A 249 3.77 7.40 -19.98
C SER A 249 3.04 8.70 -20.33
N GLU A 250 3.29 9.26 -21.51
CA GLU A 250 2.56 10.44 -22.02
C GLU A 250 1.05 10.20 -22.17
N GLN A 251 0.59 8.94 -22.22
CA GLN A 251 -0.85 8.59 -22.15
C GLN A 251 -1.51 8.97 -20.82
N SER A 252 -0.72 9.26 -19.76
CA SER A 252 -1.23 9.89 -18.53
C SER A 252 -1.85 11.27 -18.79
N SER A 253 -1.62 11.89 -19.95
CA SER A 253 -2.25 13.16 -20.36
C SER A 253 -3.77 13.09 -20.54
N SER A 254 -4.35 11.89 -20.74
CA SER A 254 -5.81 11.73 -20.86
C SER A 254 -6.52 11.49 -19.52
N LEU A 255 -5.76 11.23 -18.44
CA LEU A 255 -6.32 10.98 -17.12
C LEU A 255 -6.33 12.23 -16.26
N PRO A 256 -7.34 12.40 -15.39
CA PRO A 256 -7.34 13.48 -14.40
C PRO A 256 -6.12 13.41 -13.48
N VAL A 257 -5.61 14.58 -13.09
CA VAL A 257 -4.43 14.72 -12.21
C VAL A 257 -4.59 13.94 -10.90
N PHE A 258 -5.78 13.97 -10.29
CA PHE A 258 -6.02 13.26 -9.03
C PHE A 258 -5.81 11.75 -9.16
N LEU A 259 -6.19 11.18 -10.31
CA LEU A 259 -6.10 9.74 -10.55
C LEU A 259 -4.65 9.34 -10.83
N VAL A 260 -3.92 10.13 -11.62
CA VAL A 260 -2.48 9.94 -11.87
C VAL A 260 -1.72 9.93 -10.54
N GLU A 261 -1.98 10.90 -9.66
CA GLU A 261 -1.34 10.94 -8.35
C GLU A 261 -1.77 9.79 -7.43
N THR A 262 -3.03 9.38 -7.48
CA THR A 262 -3.52 8.20 -6.74
C THR A 262 -2.79 6.93 -7.19
N ARG A 263 -2.59 6.76 -8.50
CA ARG A 263 -1.83 5.64 -9.09
C ARG A 263 -0.37 5.64 -8.65
N ARG A 264 0.31 6.81 -8.70
CA ARG A 264 1.68 6.97 -8.20
C ARG A 264 1.79 6.57 -6.73
N ARG A 265 0.85 7.04 -5.88
CA ARG A 265 0.80 6.68 -4.45
C ARG A 265 0.64 5.19 -4.21
N LEU A 266 -0.24 4.53 -4.97
CA LEU A 266 -0.46 3.08 -4.88
C LEU A 266 0.75 2.28 -5.35
N PHE A 267 1.36 2.66 -6.47
CA PHE A 267 2.58 2.02 -6.94
C PHE A 267 3.69 2.14 -5.91
N ALA A 268 3.92 3.36 -5.38
CA ALA A 268 4.93 3.62 -4.36
C ALA A 268 4.72 2.78 -3.09
N ALA A 269 3.47 2.66 -2.63
CA ALA A 269 3.12 1.85 -1.48
C ALA A 269 3.30 0.34 -1.74
N ALA A 270 2.80 -0.16 -2.88
CA ALA A 270 2.93 -1.56 -3.25
C ALA A 270 4.40 -1.96 -3.43
N TYR A 271 5.20 -1.08 -4.02
CA TYR A 271 6.64 -1.24 -4.15
C TYR A 271 7.32 -1.34 -2.78
N GLN A 272 7.05 -0.41 -1.86
CA GLN A 272 7.60 -0.49 -0.50
C GLN A 272 7.16 -1.76 0.24
N LEU A 273 5.89 -2.15 0.11
CA LEU A 273 5.35 -3.33 0.74
C LEU A 273 6.01 -4.61 0.23
N ASP A 274 6.26 -4.71 -1.09
CA ASP A 274 7.00 -5.80 -1.71
C ASP A 274 8.39 -5.97 -1.09
N LYS A 275 9.17 -4.88 -1.01
CA LYS A 275 10.52 -4.91 -0.41
C LYS A 275 10.50 -5.26 1.07
N SER A 276 9.48 -4.79 1.79
CA SER A 276 9.34 -5.08 3.21
C SER A 276 9.05 -6.56 3.45
N ILE A 277 8.15 -7.16 2.65
CA ILE A 277 7.82 -8.58 2.72
C ILE A 277 9.00 -9.44 2.23
N ALA A 278 9.65 -9.05 1.14
CA ALA A 278 10.84 -9.70 0.59
C ALA A 278 11.96 -9.77 1.63
N THR A 279 12.25 -8.65 2.31
CA THR A 279 13.22 -8.59 3.40
C THR A 279 12.83 -9.53 4.54
N PHE A 280 11.59 -9.43 5.02
CA PHE A 280 11.12 -10.18 6.18
C PHE A 280 11.14 -11.70 5.97
N LEU A 281 10.75 -12.14 4.77
CA LEU A 281 10.68 -13.57 4.42
C LEU A 281 11.97 -14.11 3.79
N GLY A 282 12.96 -13.26 3.50
CA GLY A 282 14.16 -13.62 2.74
C GLY A 282 13.84 -14.11 1.32
N ARG A 283 12.87 -13.47 0.65
CA ARG A 283 12.42 -13.83 -0.70
C ARG A 283 12.82 -12.76 -1.72
N PRO A 284 12.98 -13.10 -3.01
CA PRO A 284 13.19 -12.09 -4.05
C PRO A 284 12.00 -11.12 -4.15
N PRO A 285 12.24 -9.80 -4.31
CA PRO A 285 11.17 -8.83 -4.59
C PRO A 285 10.50 -9.13 -5.95
N ARG A 286 9.22 -8.77 -6.09
CA ARG A 286 8.41 -9.02 -7.29
C ARG A 286 8.28 -7.82 -8.20
N ILE A 287 8.25 -6.61 -7.63
CA ILE A 287 8.11 -5.38 -8.39
C ILE A 287 9.52 -4.81 -8.53
N SER A 288 10.11 -4.80 -9.72
CA SER A 288 11.45 -4.22 -9.91
C SER A 288 11.40 -2.80 -10.44
N LEU A 289 12.24 -1.93 -9.90
CA LEU A 289 12.40 -0.58 -10.41
C LEU A 289 12.96 -0.56 -11.84
N ARG A 290 13.74 -1.56 -12.23
CA ARG A 290 14.36 -1.66 -13.56
C ARG A 290 13.34 -1.74 -14.71
N HIS A 291 12.10 -2.13 -14.40
CA HIS A 291 11.01 -2.24 -15.36
C HIS A 291 9.96 -1.14 -15.19
N SER A 292 10.19 -0.16 -14.31
CA SER A 292 9.21 0.84 -13.90
C SER A 292 9.77 2.25 -14.09
N ASP A 293 8.95 3.17 -14.57
CA ASP A 293 9.29 4.61 -14.64
C ASP A 293 8.27 5.51 -13.92
N CYS A 294 7.40 4.91 -13.09
CA CYS A 294 6.52 5.63 -12.18
C CYS A 294 7.30 6.65 -11.35
N ARG A 295 6.96 7.93 -11.48
CA ARG A 295 7.58 9.01 -10.70
C ARG A 295 7.18 8.94 -9.23
N LEU A 296 7.96 9.64 -8.40
CA LEU A 296 7.61 9.88 -7.01
C LEU A 296 6.24 10.56 -6.92
N PRO A 297 5.34 10.12 -6.01
CA PRO A 297 4.10 10.85 -5.73
C PRO A 297 4.42 12.27 -5.29
N ILE A 298 3.64 13.28 -5.66
CA ILE A 298 3.88 14.65 -5.17
C ILE A 298 3.38 14.83 -3.73
N ASP A 299 4.04 15.70 -2.98
CA ASP A 299 3.74 15.91 -1.56
C ASP A 299 2.60 16.91 -1.31
N ILE A 300 1.38 16.54 -1.72
CA ILE A 300 0.18 17.35 -1.48
C ILE A 300 -0.80 16.66 -0.54
N HIS A 301 -1.60 17.45 0.17
CA HIS A 301 -2.66 16.95 1.04
C HIS A 301 -3.77 16.27 0.22
N ASP A 302 -4.43 15.26 0.80
CA ASP A 302 -5.48 14.50 0.09
C ASP A 302 -6.67 15.37 -0.32
N SER A 303 -7.02 16.39 0.49
CA SER A 303 -8.09 17.33 0.14
C SER A 303 -7.80 18.12 -1.14
N SER A 304 -6.52 18.34 -1.47
CA SER A 304 -6.15 18.97 -2.75
C SER A 304 -6.48 18.05 -3.92
N LEU A 305 -6.36 16.72 -3.78
CA LEU A 305 -6.75 15.76 -4.83
C LEU A 305 -8.27 15.70 -5.03
N GLU A 306 -9.04 16.05 -4.00
CA GLU A 306 -10.50 16.11 -4.07
C GLU A 306 -11.01 17.44 -4.65
N ALA A 307 -10.16 18.46 -4.68
CA ALA A 307 -10.51 19.79 -5.10
C ALA A 307 -10.65 19.95 -6.62
N ASP A 308 -11.11 21.14 -7.02
CA ASP A 308 -11.15 21.52 -8.42
C ASP A 308 -9.74 21.79 -8.97
N GLN A 309 -9.61 21.75 -10.29
CA GLN A 309 -8.33 21.83 -11.00
C GLN A 309 -7.46 23.04 -10.57
N SER A 310 -8.06 24.20 -10.33
CA SER A 310 -7.35 25.41 -9.89
C SER A 310 -6.71 25.26 -8.51
N GLU A 311 -7.35 24.55 -7.58
CA GLU A 311 -6.80 24.31 -6.24
C GLU A 311 -5.66 23.29 -6.27
N ILE A 312 -5.74 22.29 -7.15
CA ILE A 312 -4.64 21.37 -7.43
C ILE A 312 -3.43 22.14 -7.96
N GLU A 313 -3.64 23.05 -8.92
CA GLU A 313 -2.59 23.89 -9.49
C GLU A 313 -1.92 24.80 -8.45
N LEU A 314 -2.70 25.38 -7.53
CA LEU A 314 -2.14 26.14 -6.41
C LEU A 314 -1.33 25.26 -5.45
N ALA A 315 -1.80 24.04 -5.15
CA ALA A 315 -1.05 23.10 -4.34
C ALA A 315 0.28 22.71 -5.00
N LEU A 316 0.30 22.53 -6.32
CA LEU A 316 1.51 22.24 -7.09
C LEU A 316 2.55 23.38 -7.01
N GLN A 317 2.10 24.63 -6.97
CA GLN A 317 3.00 25.79 -6.81
C GLN A 317 3.64 25.88 -5.42
N SER A 318 3.11 25.17 -4.43
CA SER A 318 3.65 25.14 -3.06
C SER A 318 4.72 24.06 -2.85
N LEU A 319 5.12 23.37 -3.92
CA LEU A 319 6.15 22.34 -3.90
C LEU A 319 7.53 22.89 -4.27
N ASP A 320 8.59 22.29 -3.74
CA ASP A 320 9.95 22.54 -4.20
C ASP A 320 10.26 21.79 -5.52
N SER A 321 11.50 21.95 -6.02
CA SER A 321 11.94 21.32 -7.27
C SER A 321 11.94 19.78 -7.23
N ASP A 322 12.01 19.19 -6.04
CA ASP A 322 11.98 17.75 -5.85
C ASP A 322 10.55 17.23 -5.62
N GLY A 323 9.57 18.11 -5.46
CA GLY A 323 8.15 17.79 -5.25
C GLY A 323 7.75 17.62 -3.78
N TRP A 324 8.56 18.10 -2.83
CA TRP A 324 8.21 18.19 -1.41
C TRP A 324 7.41 19.45 -1.11
N ASN A 325 6.54 19.40 -0.10
CA ASN A 325 5.82 20.59 0.32
C ASN A 325 6.76 21.57 1.05
N THR A 326 6.69 22.85 0.67
CA THR A 326 7.55 23.89 1.27
C THR A 326 7.06 24.34 2.66
N GLN A 327 5.84 23.96 3.06
CA GLN A 327 5.23 24.36 4.33
C GLN A 327 5.69 23.49 5.52
N GLY A 328 6.46 22.42 5.28
CA GLY A 328 6.93 21.51 6.33
C GLY A 328 5.83 20.66 6.97
N SER A 329 4.67 20.55 6.32
CA SER A 329 3.55 19.75 6.81
C SER A 329 3.77 18.27 6.54
N LEU A 330 3.43 17.42 7.51
CA LEU A 330 3.52 15.95 7.36
C LEU A 330 2.19 15.38 6.87
N HIS A 331 2.10 15.21 5.55
CA HIS A 331 0.98 14.58 4.84
C HIS A 331 1.19 13.06 4.68
N ARG A 332 0.14 12.34 4.25
CA ARG A 332 0.27 10.92 3.86
C ARG A 332 1.24 10.76 2.70
N ALA A 333 1.17 11.67 1.73
CA ALA A 333 2.07 11.73 0.59
C ALA A 333 3.54 11.88 1.01
N THR A 334 3.82 12.70 2.03
CA THR A 334 5.17 12.88 2.59
C THR A 334 5.78 11.54 3.01
N PHE A 335 5.03 10.74 3.78
CA PHE A 335 5.50 9.43 4.22
C PHE A 335 5.57 8.41 3.09
N LEU A 336 4.66 8.46 2.11
CA LEU A 336 4.71 7.59 0.93
C LEU A 336 5.97 7.84 0.09
N ARG A 337 6.29 9.11 -0.16
CA ARG A 337 7.52 9.53 -0.85
C ARG A 337 8.77 9.01 -0.14
N GLN A 338 8.86 9.28 1.16
CA GLN A 338 9.98 8.82 1.99
C GLN A 338 10.14 7.30 1.93
N ARG A 339 9.04 6.56 2.11
CA ARG A 339 9.02 5.09 2.09
C ARG A 339 9.46 4.52 0.75
N PHE A 340 9.03 5.14 -0.35
CA PHE A 340 9.44 4.73 -1.68
C PHE A 340 10.95 4.93 -1.89
N LEU A 341 11.47 6.13 -1.58
CA LEU A 341 12.90 6.44 -1.66
C LEU A 341 13.75 5.48 -0.83
N VAL A 342 13.37 5.19 0.42
CA VAL A 342 14.11 4.23 1.26
C VAL A 342 14.05 2.81 0.68
N SER A 343 12.95 2.46 0.02
CA SER A 343 12.75 1.13 -0.56
C SER A 343 13.52 0.90 -1.86
N THR A 344 13.95 1.95 -2.58
CA THR A 344 14.81 1.79 -3.76
C THR A 344 16.17 1.23 -3.35
N PHE A 345 16.78 1.79 -2.32
CA PHE A 345 18.00 1.24 -1.72
C PHE A 345 17.79 -0.16 -1.15
N ARG A 346 16.61 -0.45 -0.60
CA ARG A 346 16.29 -1.81 -0.14
C ARG A 346 16.30 -2.82 -1.28
N GLU A 347 15.82 -2.47 -2.47
CA GLU A 347 15.91 -3.33 -3.66
C GLU A 347 17.38 -3.64 -3.99
N GLU A 348 18.22 -2.61 -4.11
CA GLU A 348 19.64 -2.79 -4.42
C GLU A 348 20.37 -3.67 -3.39
N ILE A 349 20.11 -3.45 -2.10
CA ILE A 349 20.70 -4.28 -1.03
C ILE A 349 20.26 -5.75 -1.17
N LEU A 350 18.98 -5.99 -1.46
CA LEU A 350 18.46 -7.35 -1.66
C LEU A 350 19.08 -8.00 -2.91
N GLU A 351 19.21 -7.27 -4.02
CA GLU A 351 19.89 -7.76 -5.22
C GLU A 351 21.34 -8.17 -4.91
N VAL A 352 22.11 -7.30 -4.26
CA VAL A 352 23.50 -7.60 -3.86
C VAL A 352 23.57 -8.79 -2.90
N SER A 353 22.58 -8.96 -2.01
CA SER A 353 22.52 -10.11 -1.09
C SER A 353 22.28 -11.45 -1.78
N LEU A 354 21.71 -11.44 -2.99
CA LEU A 354 21.42 -12.62 -3.82
C LEU A 354 22.53 -12.90 -4.84
N GLU A 355 23.39 -11.93 -5.14
CA GLU A 355 24.55 -12.10 -6.01
C GLU A 355 25.61 -13.04 -5.38
N THR A 356 26.38 -13.73 -6.23
CA THR A 356 27.55 -14.47 -5.76
C THR A 356 28.62 -13.48 -5.28
N GLN A 357 29.08 -13.65 -4.04
CA GLN A 357 30.05 -12.73 -3.43
C GLN A 357 31.35 -12.65 -4.25
N ASN A 358 31.76 -11.44 -4.58
CA ASN A 358 33.00 -11.15 -5.29
C ASN A 358 33.69 -9.91 -4.70
N ARG A 359 34.89 -9.58 -5.17
CA ARG A 359 35.67 -8.45 -4.64
C ARG A 359 34.95 -7.09 -4.76
N GLY A 360 34.06 -6.93 -5.74
CA GLY A 360 33.28 -5.69 -5.95
C GLY A 360 32.04 -5.57 -5.07
N THR A 361 31.62 -6.63 -4.37
CA THR A 361 30.42 -6.62 -3.51
C THR A 361 30.55 -5.58 -2.39
N ALA A 362 31.71 -5.48 -1.72
CA ALA A 362 31.93 -4.46 -0.68
C ALA A 362 31.89 -3.02 -1.22
N GLU A 363 32.40 -2.78 -2.43
CA GLU A 363 32.39 -1.47 -3.06
C GLU A 363 30.94 -1.04 -3.39
N LYS A 364 30.15 -1.93 -3.99
CA LYS A 364 28.71 -1.70 -4.24
C LYS A 364 27.96 -1.37 -2.94
N LEU A 365 28.19 -2.15 -1.87
CA LEU A 365 27.53 -1.93 -0.58
C LEU A 365 27.88 -0.58 0.05
N ARG A 366 29.14 -0.13 -0.07
CA ARG A 366 29.55 1.20 0.41
C ARG A 366 28.95 2.32 -0.44
N ASP A 367 28.90 2.16 -1.76
CA ASP A 367 28.24 3.10 -2.66
C ASP A 367 26.75 3.26 -2.30
N ILE A 368 26.03 2.15 -2.13
CA ILE A 368 24.62 2.16 -1.69
C ILE A 368 24.48 2.89 -0.35
N SER A 369 25.37 2.62 0.61
CA SER A 369 25.36 3.30 1.92
C SER A 369 25.50 4.81 1.77
N VAL A 370 26.45 5.30 0.96
CA VAL A 370 26.68 6.73 0.73
C VAL A 370 25.44 7.38 0.12
N ARG A 371 24.88 6.81 -0.96
CA ARG A 371 23.69 7.36 -1.63
C ARG A 371 22.46 7.33 -0.72
N CYS A 372 22.29 6.27 0.07
CA CYS A 372 21.19 6.14 1.01
C CYS A 372 21.26 7.22 2.10
N ASN A 373 22.44 7.45 2.68
CA ASN A 373 22.67 8.52 3.65
C ASN A 373 22.43 9.91 3.05
N GLN A 374 22.97 10.17 1.84
CA GLN A 374 22.77 11.45 1.15
C GLN A 374 21.29 11.73 0.90
N THR A 375 20.55 10.73 0.42
CA THR A 375 19.12 10.84 0.15
C THR A 375 18.31 11.06 1.43
N TRP A 376 18.66 10.38 2.52
CA TRP A 376 18.01 10.60 3.81
C TRP A 376 18.26 12.02 4.34
N ASN A 377 19.49 12.51 4.23
CA ASN A 377 19.88 13.84 4.72
C ASN A 377 19.32 14.98 3.85
N SER A 378 18.97 14.73 2.58
CA SER A 378 18.33 15.73 1.71
C SER A 378 16.82 15.84 1.90
N MET A 379 16.20 14.93 2.66
CA MET A 379 14.76 15.02 2.96
C MET A 379 14.46 16.21 3.87
N PRO A 380 13.22 16.76 3.84
CA PRO A 380 12.80 17.80 4.77
C PRO A 380 13.06 17.46 6.24
N ASN A 381 13.58 18.41 7.02
CA ASN A 381 13.99 18.23 8.41
C ASN A 381 12.87 17.66 9.31
N GLN A 382 11.60 17.92 8.98
CA GLN A 382 10.44 17.43 9.72
C GLN A 382 10.27 15.92 9.64
N LEU A 383 10.92 15.23 8.68
CA LEU A 383 10.95 13.78 8.58
C LEU A 383 12.03 13.12 9.44
N HIS A 384 13.01 13.89 9.95
CA HIS A 384 14.07 13.35 10.78
C HIS A 384 13.60 13.15 12.21
N TYR A 385 13.44 11.90 12.59
CA TYR A 385 13.14 11.54 13.98
C TYR A 385 14.36 11.79 14.88
N SER A 386 14.13 12.42 16.04
CA SER A 386 15.07 12.49 17.15
C SER A 386 14.36 12.18 18.47
N SER A 387 15.02 11.40 19.33
CA SER A 387 14.52 11.05 20.68
C SER A 387 14.44 12.27 21.60
N ASP A 388 15.30 13.26 21.36
CA ASP A 388 15.49 14.43 22.23
C ASP A 388 14.54 15.58 21.86
N SER A 389 14.11 15.64 20.60
CA SER A 389 13.11 16.60 20.12
C SER A 389 11.69 16.14 20.47
N ARG A 390 11.33 16.20 21.76
CA ARG A 390 9.94 15.96 22.20
C ARG A 390 9.08 17.18 21.91
N ASP A 391 8.66 17.34 20.66
CA ASP A 391 7.55 18.24 20.36
C ASP A 391 6.29 17.71 21.07
N LYS A 392 5.84 18.45 22.07
CA LYS A 392 4.66 18.12 22.88
C LYS A 392 3.36 18.27 22.08
N ASN A 393 3.37 19.00 20.97
CA ASN A 393 2.20 19.22 20.12
C ASN A 393 2.07 18.16 19.02
N MET A 394 3.09 17.32 18.83
CA MET A 394 3.09 16.25 17.83
C MET A 394 2.11 15.13 18.22
N SER A 395 1.21 14.75 17.32
CA SER A 395 0.32 13.61 17.55
C SER A 395 1.12 12.30 17.69
N ASN A 396 0.62 11.39 18.53
CA ASN A 396 1.25 10.08 18.72
C ASN A 396 1.34 9.29 17.39
N THR A 397 0.33 9.40 16.52
CA THR A 397 0.34 8.76 15.21
C THR A 397 1.43 9.33 14.30
N THR A 398 1.64 10.65 14.28
CA THR A 398 2.73 11.26 13.51
C THR A 398 4.09 10.82 14.05
N ARG A 399 4.28 10.82 15.37
CA ARG A 399 5.52 10.37 16.01
C ARG A 399 5.83 8.90 15.68
N MET A 400 4.82 8.03 15.74
CA MET A 400 4.94 6.63 15.31
C MET A 400 5.39 6.52 13.84
N MET A 401 4.81 7.32 12.95
CA MET A 401 5.20 7.31 11.53
C MET A 401 6.64 7.75 11.32
N LEU A 402 7.11 8.77 12.06
CA LEU A 402 8.51 9.22 12.04
C LEU A 402 9.46 8.11 12.53
N ILE A 403 9.13 7.46 13.64
CA ILE A 403 9.93 6.34 14.18
C ILE A 403 10.01 5.19 13.16
N VAL A 404 8.88 4.75 12.62
CA VAL A 404 8.87 3.64 11.64
C VAL A 404 9.62 4.01 10.36
N SER A 405 9.55 5.26 9.93
CA SER A 405 10.29 5.78 8.77
C SER A 405 11.80 5.78 9.02
N TYR A 406 12.22 6.21 10.20
CA TYR A 406 13.62 6.19 10.61
C TYR A 406 14.17 4.78 10.78
N LEU A 407 13.39 3.87 11.38
CA LEU A 407 13.74 2.45 11.47
C LEU A 407 13.92 1.80 10.10
N ALA A 408 13.05 2.12 9.12
CA ALA A 408 13.17 1.61 7.77
C ALA A 408 14.49 2.04 7.10
N TYR A 409 14.88 3.30 7.30
CA TYR A 409 16.17 3.85 6.86
C TYR A 409 17.35 3.18 7.56
N LEU A 410 17.37 3.16 8.90
CA LEU A 410 18.44 2.53 9.68
C LEU A 410 18.62 1.05 9.32
N TYR A 411 17.52 0.36 8.99
CA TYR A 411 17.59 -1.04 8.63
C TYR A 411 18.25 -1.29 7.27
N ASN A 412 18.26 -0.31 6.35
CA ASN A 412 19.10 -0.40 5.15
C ASN A 412 20.57 -0.44 5.55
N ASP A 413 21.01 0.48 6.41
CA ASP A 413 22.39 0.49 6.89
C ASP A 413 22.73 -0.78 7.68
N PHE A 414 21.84 -1.26 8.56
CA PHE A 414 22.02 -2.54 9.25
C PHE A 414 22.25 -3.71 8.29
N LEU A 415 21.44 -3.82 7.22
CA LEU A 415 21.61 -4.89 6.22
C LEU A 415 22.95 -4.75 5.47
N ILE A 416 23.33 -3.52 5.11
CA ILE A 416 24.62 -3.23 4.47
C ILE A 416 25.78 -3.66 5.38
N GLN A 417 25.81 -3.18 6.63
CA GLN A 417 26.89 -3.52 7.56
C GLN A 417 26.94 -5.02 7.83
N ARG A 418 25.79 -5.69 7.94
CA ARG A 418 25.72 -7.13 8.11
C ARG A 418 26.28 -7.90 6.92
N LEU A 419 26.11 -7.42 5.69
CA LEU A 419 26.72 -8.01 4.49
C LEU A 419 28.22 -7.69 4.41
N LEU A 420 28.64 -6.48 4.78
CA LEU A 420 30.06 -6.10 4.81
C LEU A 420 30.88 -6.90 5.82
N VAL A 421 30.33 -7.20 7.00
CA VAL A 421 30.99 -8.01 8.04
C VAL A 421 31.34 -9.42 7.54
N GLN A 422 30.60 -9.95 6.56
CA GLN A 422 30.93 -11.25 5.95
C GLN A 422 32.23 -11.21 5.13
N GLN A 423 32.66 -10.02 4.69
CA GLN A 423 33.84 -9.82 3.86
C GLN A 423 35.00 -9.19 4.64
N ASN A 424 34.71 -8.25 5.56
CA ASN A 424 35.71 -7.57 6.37
C ASN A 424 35.20 -7.38 7.81
N GLN A 425 35.95 -7.92 8.77
CA GLN A 425 35.64 -7.82 10.20
C GLN A 425 35.69 -6.38 10.74
N GLU A 426 36.35 -5.44 10.05
CA GLU A 426 36.40 -4.02 10.42
C GLU A 426 35.01 -3.35 10.40
N ALA A 427 34.07 -3.85 9.60
CA ALA A 427 32.69 -3.35 9.56
C ALA A 427 31.87 -3.72 10.82
N TYR A 428 32.44 -4.54 11.73
CA TYR A 428 31.70 -5.04 12.89
C TYR A 428 31.37 -3.95 13.91
N SER A 429 32.21 -2.91 14.06
CA SER A 429 31.89 -1.77 14.92
C SER A 429 30.67 -1.00 14.41
N ALA A 430 30.66 -0.64 13.13
CA ALA A 430 29.53 0.04 12.49
C ALA A 430 28.23 -0.79 12.60
N LEU A 431 28.31 -2.12 12.46
CA LEU A 431 27.17 -3.01 12.67
C LEU A 431 26.63 -2.95 14.11
N LEU A 432 27.51 -2.85 15.12
CA LEU A 432 27.08 -2.70 16.51
C LEU A 432 26.44 -1.34 16.76
N ASP A 433 27.01 -0.28 16.19
CA ASP A 433 26.51 1.09 16.31
C ASP A 433 25.08 1.19 15.78
N VAL A 434 24.84 0.79 14.53
CA VAL A 434 23.49 0.83 13.95
C VAL A 434 22.52 -0.12 14.67
N SER A 435 22.98 -1.29 15.14
CA SER A 435 22.14 -2.21 15.93
C SER A 435 21.70 -1.59 17.26
N SER A 436 22.60 -0.84 17.91
CA SER A 436 22.31 -0.10 19.15
C SER A 436 21.29 1.00 18.90
N THR A 437 21.49 1.80 17.86
CA THR A 437 20.54 2.86 17.48
C THR A 437 19.16 2.29 17.16
N ILE A 438 19.08 1.21 16.35
CA ILE A 438 17.79 0.56 16.04
C ILE A 438 17.10 0.07 17.32
N LEU A 439 17.84 -0.58 18.22
CA LEU A 439 17.24 -1.10 19.45
C LEU A 439 16.70 0.03 20.33
N SER A 440 17.46 1.11 20.51
CA SER A 440 17.01 2.30 21.25
C SER A 440 15.75 2.91 20.63
N THR A 441 15.72 3.08 19.30
CA THR A 441 14.55 3.61 18.59
C THR A 441 13.32 2.66 18.70
N VAL A 442 13.53 1.34 18.71
CA VAL A 442 12.45 0.36 18.95
C VAL A 442 11.93 0.45 20.38
N LEU A 443 12.79 0.75 21.36
CA LEU A 443 12.38 0.96 22.74
C LEU A 443 11.56 2.26 22.88
N ASP A 444 11.96 3.34 22.20
CA ASP A 444 11.16 4.57 22.13
C ASP A 444 9.78 4.31 21.52
N PHE A 445 9.73 3.49 20.47
CA PHE A 445 8.47 3.04 19.91
C PHE A 445 7.64 2.30 20.97
N CYS A 446 8.21 1.28 21.61
CA CYS A 446 7.54 0.48 22.63
C CYS A 446 7.07 1.31 23.83
N ALA A 447 7.77 2.38 24.20
CA ALA A 447 7.35 3.27 25.28
C ALA A 447 6.00 3.96 24.98
N MET A 448 5.66 4.16 23.70
CA MET A 448 4.36 4.70 23.30
C MET A 448 3.20 3.68 23.41
N ARG A 449 3.49 2.41 23.73
CA ARG A 449 2.50 1.33 23.72
C ARG A 449 1.41 1.51 24.79
N GLU A 450 1.74 2.08 25.93
CA GLU A 450 0.78 2.31 27.02
C GLU A 450 -0.32 3.29 26.60
N ASP A 451 0.04 4.31 25.80
CA ASP A 451 -0.89 5.30 25.26
C ASP A 451 -1.60 4.82 23.98
N MET A 452 -1.17 3.69 23.39
CA MET A 452 -1.65 3.18 22.10
C MET A 452 -1.90 1.66 22.14
N VAL A 453 -2.63 1.20 23.16
CA VAL A 453 -2.98 -0.23 23.38
C VAL A 453 -3.63 -0.88 22.15
N ASP A 454 -4.24 -0.05 21.32
CA ASP A 454 -4.96 -0.44 20.12
C ASP A 454 -4.07 -0.67 18.89
N LEU A 455 -2.81 -0.19 18.88
CA LEU A 455 -1.89 -0.36 17.74
C LEU A 455 -0.97 -1.59 17.86
N ARG A 456 -1.35 -2.58 18.68
CA ARG A 456 -0.57 -3.81 18.96
C ARG A 456 0.00 -4.53 17.73
N PRO A 457 -0.73 -4.69 16.60
CA PRO A 457 -0.18 -5.38 15.43
C PRO A 457 1.05 -4.68 14.83
N ASP A 458 1.09 -3.35 14.82
CA ASP A 458 2.22 -2.60 14.29
C ASP A 458 3.45 -2.69 15.22
N PHE A 459 3.23 -2.76 16.54
CA PHE A 459 4.29 -3.07 17.51
C PHE A 459 4.93 -4.42 17.25
N MET A 460 4.14 -5.46 16.98
CA MET A 460 4.68 -6.80 16.73
C MET A 460 5.57 -6.82 15.49
N TRP A 461 5.10 -6.24 14.38
CA TRP A 461 5.87 -6.20 13.13
C TRP A 461 7.20 -5.44 13.30
N THR A 462 7.17 -4.26 13.92
CA THR A 462 8.37 -3.45 14.17
C THR A 462 9.39 -4.19 15.03
N ASN A 463 8.96 -4.87 16.08
CA ASN A 463 9.84 -5.68 16.93
C ASN A 463 10.45 -6.87 16.18
N LEU A 464 9.64 -7.59 15.39
CA LEU A 464 10.09 -8.77 14.65
C LEU A 464 11.10 -8.40 13.54
N LEU A 465 10.80 -7.34 12.77
CA LEU A 465 11.63 -6.95 11.63
C LEU A 465 12.90 -6.21 12.06
N TYR A 466 12.78 -5.25 12.97
CA TYR A 466 13.88 -4.34 13.33
C TYR A 466 14.53 -4.70 14.67
N GLY A 467 13.71 -4.91 15.70
CA GLY A 467 14.18 -5.10 17.09
C GLY A 467 14.99 -6.37 17.29
N PHE A 468 14.41 -7.54 16.98
CA PHE A 468 15.04 -8.84 17.25
C PHE A 468 16.36 -9.05 16.49
N PRO A 469 16.49 -8.74 15.18
CA PRO A 469 17.78 -8.88 14.50
C PRO A 469 18.88 -8.02 15.12
N SER A 470 18.56 -6.77 15.48
CA SER A 470 19.51 -5.83 16.08
C SER A 470 19.93 -6.29 17.48
N ALA A 471 18.96 -6.68 18.32
CA ALA A 471 19.22 -7.24 19.64
C ALA A 471 20.08 -8.52 19.57
N ALA A 472 19.83 -9.39 18.59
CA ALA A 472 20.60 -10.62 18.42
C ALA A 472 22.08 -10.36 18.10
N VAL A 473 22.39 -9.31 17.33
CA VAL A 473 23.78 -8.90 17.06
C VAL A 473 24.46 -8.44 18.36
N LEU A 474 23.80 -7.57 19.13
CA LEU A 474 24.34 -7.04 20.39
C LEU A 474 24.56 -8.14 21.43
N ILE A 475 23.59 -9.05 21.59
CA ILE A 475 23.68 -10.20 22.51
C ILE A 475 24.88 -11.09 22.12
N LYS A 476 25.08 -11.36 20.83
CA LYS A 476 26.24 -12.16 20.37
C LYS A 476 27.57 -11.46 20.68
N ALA A 477 27.62 -10.13 20.57
CA ALA A 477 28.81 -9.36 20.94
C ALA A 477 29.12 -9.47 22.44
N LEU A 478 28.10 -9.31 23.30
CA LEU A 478 28.21 -9.48 24.75
C LEU A 478 28.65 -10.90 25.14
N GLN A 479 28.07 -11.92 24.51
CA GLN A 479 28.47 -13.32 24.72
C GLN A 479 29.94 -13.56 24.32
N LYS A 480 30.39 -12.97 23.22
CA LYS A 480 31.79 -13.07 22.76
C LYS A 480 32.74 -12.39 23.75
N GLN A 481 32.40 -11.21 24.26
CA GLN A 481 33.17 -10.53 25.30
C GLN A 481 33.24 -11.39 26.57
N ALA A 482 32.11 -11.87 27.07
CA ALA A 482 32.06 -12.70 28.28
C ALA A 482 32.90 -13.98 28.16
N ARG A 483 32.95 -14.60 26.98
CA ARG A 483 33.75 -15.81 26.72
C ARG A 483 35.24 -15.56 26.52
N THR A 484 35.61 -14.44 25.91
CA THR A 484 37.01 -14.19 25.47
C THR A 484 37.75 -13.16 26.30
N GLY A 485 37.05 -12.41 27.16
CA GLY A 485 37.59 -11.27 27.90
C GLY A 485 37.98 -10.07 27.02
N ARG A 486 37.83 -10.17 25.69
CA ARG A 486 38.18 -9.08 24.77
C ARG A 486 37.11 -8.00 24.79
N PRO A 487 37.49 -6.70 24.80
CA PRO A 487 36.52 -5.61 24.79
C PRO A 487 35.69 -5.65 23.51
N ILE A 488 34.42 -5.22 23.61
CA ILE A 488 33.56 -5.04 22.45
C ILE A 488 34.10 -3.85 21.65
N PRO A 489 34.30 -3.98 20.33
CA PRO A 489 34.70 -2.88 19.46
C PRO A 489 33.50 -1.95 19.19
N TYR A 490 32.97 -1.35 20.27
CA TYR A 490 31.85 -0.42 20.25
C TYR A 490 32.36 0.91 20.79
N GLN A 491 32.18 1.98 20.02
CA GLN A 491 32.40 3.34 20.49
C GLN A 491 31.01 3.90 20.76
N ALA A 492 30.63 3.97 22.04
CA ALA A 492 29.41 4.69 22.40
C ALA A 492 29.56 6.12 21.87
N ARG A 493 28.68 6.55 20.96
CA ARG A 493 28.53 7.99 20.70
C ARG A 493 27.94 8.57 21.97
N ASP A 494 28.71 9.42 22.64
CA ASP A 494 28.19 10.25 23.71
C ASP A 494 26.99 11.02 23.15
N LEU A 495 25.82 10.74 23.71
CA LEU A 495 24.61 11.52 23.49
C LEU A 495 24.84 12.87 24.19
N ASN A 496 25.29 13.87 23.42
CA ASN A 496 25.31 15.28 23.86
C ASN A 496 24.02 15.97 23.41
#